data_AF-A0AAJ1NY72-F1
#
_entry.id   AF-A0AAJ1NY72-F1
#
_cell.length_a   1.000
_cell.length_b   1.000
_cell.length_c   1.000
_cell.angle_alpha   90.00
_cell.angle_beta   90.00
_cell.angle_gamma   90.00
#
_symmetry.space_group_name_H-M   'P 1'
#
loop_
_entity.id
_entity.type
_entity.pdbx_description
1 polymer ?
#
loop_
_entity_poly.entity_id
_entity_poly.type
_entity_poly.pdbx_seq_one_letter_code
_entity_poly.pdbx_strand_id
1 'polypeptide(L)'
;MYDGMQLFIIFIFVIVIFSILNFLTISLSQHSFKRRIVAGFVFLLLTPIVFLTTTAFASIFDKSGFSVGTLAFIIASVYILNGIVILLSSSFILKKA
;
A
#
# COMPACT_ATOMS: atom_id res chain seq x y z
N MET A 1 -5.52 23.29 14.04
CA MET A 1 -5.16 23.27 12.60
C MET A 1 -6.42 22.85 11.85
N TYR A 2 -6.72 23.45 10.70
CA TYR A 2 -7.94 23.14 9.93
C TYR A 2 -7.96 21.64 9.59
N ASP A 3 -8.99 20.89 10.01
CA ASP A 3 -9.08 19.43 9.84
C ASP A 3 -8.81 18.98 8.39
N GLY A 4 -9.22 19.79 7.41
CA GLY A 4 -8.95 19.54 5.99
C GLY A 4 -7.46 19.54 5.61
N MET A 5 -6.62 20.38 6.25
CA MET A 5 -5.18 20.38 5.98
C MET A 5 -4.49 19.12 6.53
N GLN A 6 -4.94 18.61 7.67
CA GLN A 6 -4.39 17.38 8.25
C GLN A 6 -4.73 16.17 7.38
N LEU A 7 -5.99 16.05 6.95
CA LEU A 7 -6.42 15.01 6.01
C LEU A 7 -5.63 15.07 4.69
N PHE A 8 -5.39 16.28 4.17
CA PHE A 8 -4.60 16.46 2.96
C PHE A 8 -3.15 15.98 3.12
N ILE A 9 -2.50 16.29 4.24
CA ILE A 9 -1.12 15.85 4.54
C ILE A 9 -1.06 14.31 4.64
N ILE A 10 -2.00 13.69 5.36
CA ILE A 10 -2.10 12.24 5.50
C ILE A 10 -2.33 11.59 4.13
N PHE A 11 -3.19 12.18 3.30
CA PHE A 11 -3.47 11.68 1.96
C PHE A 11 -2.23 11.71 1.05
N ILE A 12 -1.46 12.81 1.05
CA ILE A 12 -0.21 12.92 0.30
C ILE A 12 0.82 11.89 0.79
N PHE A 13 0.97 11.74 2.10
CA PHE A 13 1.87 10.75 2.70
C PHE A 13 1.56 9.33 2.21
N VAL A 14 0.27 8.97 2.19
CA VAL A 14 -0.19 7.65 1.73
C VAL A 14 0.06 7.45 0.24
N ILE A 15 -0.19 8.47 -0.60
CA ILE A 15 0.12 8.41 -2.03
C ILE A 15 1.61 8.18 -2.26
N VAL A 16 2.47 8.86 -1.49
CA VAL A 16 3.93 8.71 -1.62
C VAL A 16 4.36 7.29 -1.26
N ILE A 17 3.92 6.75 -0.11
CA ILE A 17 4.25 5.37 0.28
C ILE A 17 3.69 4.37 -0.75
N PHE A 18 2.47 4.59 -1.25
CA PHE A 18 1.86 3.71 -2.25
C PHE A 18 2.66 3.69 -3.53
N SER A 19 3.04 4.88 -4.02
CA SER A 19 3.82 5.01 -5.24
C SER A 19 5.20 4.37 -5.11
N ILE A 20 5.89 4.59 -3.99
CA ILE A 20 7.23 4.02 -3.74
C ILE A 20 7.15 2.48 -3.68
N LEU A 21 6.25 1.93 -2.86
CA LEU A 21 6.13 0.49 -2.71
C LEU A 21 5.69 -0.18 -4.01
N ASN A 22 4.74 0.43 -4.73
CA ASN A 22 4.27 -0.11 -6.01
C ASN A 22 5.37 -0.05 -7.09
N PHE A 23 6.12 1.05 -7.16
CA PHE A 23 7.26 1.19 -8.06
C PHE A 23 8.34 0.15 -7.75
N LEU A 24 8.68 -0.06 -6.47
CA LEU A 24 9.64 -1.08 -6.04
C LEU A 24 9.18 -2.47 -6.45
N THR A 25 7.93 -2.82 -6.19
CA THR A 25 7.37 -4.14 -6.53
C THR A 25 7.36 -4.38 -8.05
N ILE A 26 7.01 -3.37 -8.85
CA ILE A 26 7.04 -3.48 -10.31
C ILE A 26 8.49 -3.60 -10.80
N SER A 27 9.37 -2.69 -10.37
CA SER A 27 10.78 -2.65 -10.78
C SER A 27 11.53 -3.96 -10.44
N LEU A 28 11.32 -4.50 -9.24
CA LEU A 28 11.92 -5.76 -8.79
C LEU A 28 11.33 -6.99 -9.51
N SER A 29 10.10 -6.89 -10.05
CA SER A 29 9.40 -8.04 -10.64
C SER A 29 9.50 -8.17 -12.16
N GLN A 30 9.98 -7.14 -12.87
CA GLN A 30 9.85 -7.02 -14.34
C GLN A 30 10.42 -8.19 -15.19
N HIS A 31 11.26 -9.06 -14.63
CA HIS A 31 12.00 -10.05 -15.43
C HIS A 31 11.62 -11.53 -15.24
N SER A 32 10.82 -11.92 -14.24
CA SER A 32 10.41 -13.32 -14.13
C SER A 32 9.12 -13.55 -13.36
N PHE A 33 8.34 -14.55 -13.80
CA PHE A 33 7.12 -14.99 -13.14
C PHE A 33 7.33 -15.28 -11.65
N LYS A 34 8.41 -16.00 -11.31
CA LYS A 34 8.80 -16.29 -9.92
C LYS A 34 9.04 -15.01 -9.12
N ARG A 35 9.76 -14.03 -9.68
CA ARG A 35 10.02 -12.74 -9.01
C ARG A 35 8.74 -11.92 -8.83
N ARG A 36 7.78 -12.00 -9.75
CA ARG A 36 6.50 -11.27 -9.62
C ARG A 36 5.59 -11.86 -8.53
N ILE A 37 5.56 -13.18 -8.38
CA ILE A 37 4.87 -13.83 -7.26
C ILE A 37 5.52 -13.44 -5.92
N VAL A 38 6.85 -13.55 -5.84
CA VAL A 38 7.59 -13.18 -4.61
C VAL A 38 7.37 -11.70 -4.28
N ALA A 39 7.44 -10.81 -5.26
CA ALA A 39 7.23 -9.38 -5.06
C ALA A 39 5.80 -9.06 -4.61
N GLY A 40 4.79 -9.76 -5.15
CA GLY A 40 3.41 -9.64 -4.69
C GLY A 40 3.21 -10.14 -3.24
N PHE A 41 3.84 -11.27 -2.88
CA PHE A 41 3.82 -11.78 -1.51
C PHE A 41 4.52 -10.81 -0.54
N VAL A 42 5.69 -10.30 -0.90
CA VAL A 42 6.42 -9.28 -0.12
C VAL A 42 5.58 -8.02 0.04
N PHE A 43 4.88 -7.57 -1.01
CA PHE A 43 3.99 -6.42 -0.94
C PHE A 43 2.81 -6.65 0.03
N LEU A 44 2.21 -7.84 0.02
CA LEU A 44 1.18 -8.20 0.99
C LEU A 44 1.72 -8.25 2.43
N LEU A 45 2.93 -8.78 2.64
CA LEU A 45 3.58 -8.78 3.95
C LEU A 45 3.95 -7.36 4.45
N LEU A 46 4.17 -6.42 3.53
CA LEU A 46 4.37 -5.01 3.86
C LEU A 46 3.08 -4.28 4.25
N THR A 47 1.90 -4.82 3.90
CA THR A 47 0.60 -4.21 4.23
C THR A 47 0.42 -3.95 5.74
N PRO A 48 0.66 -4.89 6.67
CA PRO A 48 0.56 -4.60 8.10
C PRO A 48 1.54 -3.51 8.56
N ILE A 49 2.73 -3.43 7.95
CA ILE A 49 3.69 -2.36 8.23
C ILE A 49 3.14 -1.01 7.75
N VAL A 50 2.58 -0.95 6.54
CA VAL A 50 1.93 0.25 6.00
C VAL A 50 0.75 0.69 6.87
N PHE A 51 -0.06 -0.26 7.36
CA PHE A 51 -1.16 0.03 8.26
C PHE A 51 -0.66 0.67 9.56
N LEU A 52 0.36 0.06 10.20
CA LEU A 52 0.93 0.57 11.45
C LEU A 52 1.58 1.94 11.27
N THR A 53 2.37 2.14 10.20
CA THR A 53 3.02 3.44 9.94
C THR A 53 2.02 4.53 9.62
N THR A 54 0.98 4.24 8.84
CA THR A 54 -0.11 5.19 8.54
C THR A 54 -0.88 5.55 9.80
N THR A 55 -1.22 4.58 10.64
CA THR A 55 -1.92 4.80 11.91
C THR A 55 -1.07 5.64 12.86
N ALA A 56 0.21 5.31 13.02
CA ALA A 56 1.14 6.07 13.85
C ALA A 56 1.32 7.51 13.35
N PHE A 57 1.48 7.71 12.04
CA PHE A 57 1.61 9.05 11.46
C PHE A 57 0.32 9.87 11.62
N ALA A 58 -0.84 9.28 11.36
CA ALA A 58 -2.13 9.95 11.50
C ALA A 58 -2.48 10.27 12.97
N SER A 59 -2.02 9.45 13.94
CA SER A 59 -2.21 9.73 15.37
C SER A 59 -1.48 10.99 15.88
N ILE A 60 -0.51 11.51 15.12
CA ILE A 60 0.14 12.79 15.40
C ILE A 60 -0.87 13.95 15.25
N PHE A 61 -1.85 13.78 14.35
CA PHE A 61 -2.82 14.81 13.97
C PHE A 61 -4.18 14.65 14.66
N ASP A 62 -4.64 13.40 14.87
CA ASP A 62 -5.89 13.10 15.58
C ASP A 62 -5.66 12.11 16.74
N LYS A 63 -5.80 12.63 17.97
CA LYS A 63 -5.63 11.87 19.23
C LYS A 63 -6.85 11.00 19.58
N SER A 64 -8.00 11.23 18.96
CA SER A 64 -9.26 10.52 19.26
C SER A 64 -9.32 9.11 18.64
N GLY A 65 -8.40 8.79 17.71
CA GLY A 65 -8.08 7.44 17.23
C GLY A 65 -9.11 6.79 16.29
N PHE A 66 -10.40 7.15 16.39
CA PHE A 66 -11.46 6.49 15.63
C PHE A 66 -11.42 6.84 14.13
N SER A 67 -11.18 8.12 13.80
CA SER A 67 -11.03 8.56 12.41
C SER A 67 -9.75 8.01 11.77
N VAL A 68 -8.67 7.96 12.55
CA VAL A 68 -7.36 7.43 12.18
C VAL A 68 -7.43 5.94 11.85
N GLY A 69 -8.10 5.13 12.69
CA GLY A 69 -8.27 3.70 12.46
C GLY A 69 -9.08 3.41 11.18
N THR A 70 -10.12 4.21 10.92
CA THR A 70 -10.95 4.07 9.71
C THR A 70 -10.15 4.37 8.44
N LEU A 71 -9.36 5.46 8.44
CA LEU A 71 -8.50 5.82 7.32
C LEU A 71 -7.43 4.77 7.07
N ALA A 72 -6.73 4.33 8.12
CA ALA A 72 -5.71 3.29 8.00
C ALA A 72 -6.30 1.99 7.46
N PHE A 73 -7.51 1.62 7.86
CA PHE A 73 -8.20 0.42 7.37
C PHE A 73 -8.55 0.51 5.87
N ILE A 74 -9.08 1.65 5.41
CA ILE A 74 -9.35 1.88 3.98
C ILE A 74 -8.05 1.76 3.18
N ILE A 75 -6.97 2.39 3.67
CA ILE A 75 -5.67 2.40 2.99
C ILE A 75 -5.08 0.99 2.92
N ALA A 76 -5.09 0.25 4.04
CA ALA A 76 -4.64 -1.14 4.06
C ALA A 76 -5.45 -2.02 3.10
N SER A 77 -6.77 -1.82 3.03
CA SER A 77 -7.63 -2.54 2.08
C SER A 77 -7.23 -2.28 0.64
N VAL A 78 -6.94 -1.02 0.27
CA VAL A 78 -6.43 -0.66 -1.07
C VAL A 78 -5.08 -1.32 -1.35
N TYR A 79 -4.19 -1.38 -0.35
CA TYR A 79 -2.90 -2.08 -0.48
C TYR A 79 -3.06 -3.58 -0.69
N ILE A 80 -3.96 -4.24 0.04
CA ILE A 80 -4.26 -5.66 -0.15
C ILE A 80 -4.77 -5.90 -1.57
N LEU A 81 -5.73 -5.09 -2.02
CA LEU A 81 -6.26 -5.17 -3.38
C LEU A 81 -5.15 -5.00 -4.43
N ASN A 82 -4.25 -4.03 -4.23
CA ASN A 82 -3.13 -3.84 -5.14
C ASN A 82 -2.17 -5.03 -5.15
N GLY A 83 -1.85 -5.59 -3.97
CA GLY A 83 -1.04 -6.82 -3.87
C GLY A 83 -1.66 -8.00 -4.61
N ILE A 84 -2.98 -8.18 -4.49
CA ILE A 84 -3.73 -9.20 -5.24
C ILE A 84 -3.65 -8.94 -6.75
N VAL A 85 -3.84 -7.69 -7.20
CA VAL A 85 -3.73 -7.33 -8.63
C VAL A 85 -2.32 -7.63 -9.16
N ILE A 86 -1.27 -7.34 -8.38
CA ILE A 86 0.12 -7.67 -8.75
C ILE A 86 0.31 -9.18 -8.87
N LEU A 87 -0.23 -9.97 -7.94
CA LEU A 87 -0.20 -11.43 -8.02
C LEU A 87 -0.95 -11.95 -9.25
N LEU A 88 -2.16 -11.49 -9.51
CA LEU A 88 -2.94 -11.89 -10.69
C LEU A 88 -2.25 -11.50 -12.00
N SER A 89 -1.62 -10.33 -12.04
CA SER A 89 -0.86 -9.87 -13.20
C SER A 89 0.36 -10.75 -13.52
N SER A 90 0.84 -11.56 -12.57
CA SER A 90 1.84 -12.60 -12.85
C SER A 90 1.27 -13.75 -13.68
N SER A 91 0.02 -14.16 -13.43
CA SER A 91 -0.66 -15.23 -14.18
C SER A 91 -0.86 -14.88 -15.65
N PHE A 92 -1.03 -13.60 -15.98
CA PHE A 92 -1.16 -13.14 -17.37
C PHE A 92 0.16 -13.14 -18.16
N ILE A 93 1.34 -13.10 -17.52
CA ILE A 93 2.63 -13.26 -18.22
C ILE A 93 2.76 -14.67 -18.79
N LEU A 94 2.20 -15.68 -18.11
CA LEU A 94 2.29 -17.07 -18.55
C LEU A 94 1.56 -17.32 -19.88
N LYS A 95 0.63 -16.44 -20.27
CA LYS A 95 -0.12 -16.54 -21.54
C LYS A 95 0.62 -15.85 -22.69
N LYS A 96 1.90 -16.15 -22.83
CA LYS A 96 2.67 -15.93 -24.06
C LYS A 96 3.38 -17.25 -24.38
N ALA A 97 2.57 -18.29 -24.58
CA ALA A 97 2.99 -19.59 -25.13
C ALA A 97 2.51 -19.65 -26.59
#